data_AF-A0A062XZJ2-F1
#
_entry.id   AF-A0A062XZJ2-F1
#
_cell.length_a   1.000
_cell.length_b   1.000
_cell.length_c   1.000
_cell.angle_alpha   90.00
_cell.angle_beta   90.00
_cell.angle_gamma   90.00
#
_symmetry.space_group_name_H-M   'P 1'
#
loop_
_entity.id
_entity.type
_entity.pdbx_description
1 polymer ?
#
loop_
_entity_poly.entity_id
_entity_poly.type
_entity_poly.pdbx_seq_one_letter_code
_entity_poly.pdbx_strand_id
1 'polypeptide(L)'
;MHLDSVSSPRKITDSSGKLVARNDFYPFGLPAATTGLSGSWFSGYELEHQDTASTYTDDLYFLHARWYFPQVARFLSPDLVRGDVFSPQSFNLFA
;
A
#
# COMPACT_ATOMS: atom_id res chain seq x y z
N MET A 1 -11.20 -9.73 -9.65
CA MET A 1 -10.28 -9.33 -8.56
C MET A 1 -11.00 -9.57 -7.26
N HIS A 2 -10.31 -10.09 -6.24
CA HIS A 2 -10.88 -10.44 -4.95
C HIS A 2 -10.21 -9.58 -3.88
N LEU A 3 -10.98 -8.67 -3.28
CA LEU A 3 -10.49 -7.64 -2.37
C LEU A 3 -10.70 -8.03 -0.90
N ASP A 4 -9.85 -7.52 -0.01
CA ASP A 4 -10.08 -7.56 1.45
C ASP A 4 -10.90 -6.35 1.94
N SER A 5 -11.07 -6.24 3.26
CA SER A 5 -11.88 -5.20 3.91
C SER A 5 -11.36 -3.78 3.72
N VAL A 6 -10.08 -3.61 3.37
CA VAL A 6 -9.48 -2.30 3.07
C VAL A 6 -9.28 -2.10 1.57
N SER A 7 -9.89 -2.94 0.73
CA SER A 7 -9.79 -2.89 -0.73
C SER A 7 -8.43 -3.31 -1.31
N SER A 8 -7.61 -4.06 -0.58
CA SER A 8 -6.39 -4.65 -1.15
C SER A 8 -6.73 -5.90 -1.96
N PRO A 9 -6.22 -6.07 -3.19
CA PRO A 9 -6.36 -7.31 -3.95
C PRO A 9 -5.57 -8.43 -3.32
N ARG A 10 -6.27 -9.47 -2.86
CA ARG A 10 -5.64 -10.70 -2.39
C ARG A 10 -5.44 -11.71 -3.51
N LYS A 11 -6.36 -11.74 -4.48
CA LYS A 11 -6.30 -12.65 -5.63
C LYS A 11 -6.83 -11.98 -6.90
N ILE A 12 -6.21 -12.29 -8.03
CA ILE A 12 -6.68 -11.92 -9.37
C ILE A 12 -6.88 -13.22 -10.15
N THR A 13 -8.06 -13.36 -10.76
CA THR A 13 -8.40 -14.52 -11.59
C THR A 13 -8.77 -14.06 -12.99
N ASP A 14 -8.48 -14.87 -14.00
CA ASP A 14 -8.90 -14.62 -15.37
C ASP A 14 -10.39 -14.96 -15.59
N SER A 15 -10.86 -14.82 -16.84
CA SER A 15 -12.25 -15.11 -17.23
C SER A 15 -12.65 -16.58 -17.08
N SER A 16 -11.68 -17.49 -17.00
CA SER A 16 -11.91 -18.92 -16.73
C SER A 16 -11.88 -19.26 -15.23
N GLY A 17 -11.61 -18.28 -14.36
CA GLY A 17 -11.48 -18.46 -12.92
C GLY A 17 -10.11 -18.95 -12.47
N LYS A 18 -9.12 -19.04 -13.37
CA LYS A 18 -7.74 -19.44 -13.02
C LYS A 18 -7.03 -18.29 -12.31
N LEU A 19 -6.24 -18.62 -11.29
CA LEU A 19 -5.42 -17.64 -10.55
C LEU A 19 -4.31 -17.07 -11.45
N VAL A 20 -4.30 -15.74 -11.60
CA VAL A 20 -3.31 -14.96 -12.35
C VAL A 20 -2.32 -14.29 -11.40
N ALA A 21 -2.81 -13.78 -10.27
CA ALA A 21 -1.97 -13.19 -9.24
C ALA A 21 -2.52 -13.44 -7.84
N ARG A 22 -1.61 -13.43 -6.86
CA ARG A 22 -1.92 -13.48 -5.43
C ARG A 22 -1.02 -12.48 -4.74
N ASN A 23 -1.59 -11.65 -3.87
CA ASN A 23 -0.83 -10.72 -3.05
C ASN A 23 -1.22 -10.91 -1.59
N ASP A 24 -0.20 -11.07 -0.75
CA ASP A 24 -0.32 -11.01 0.68
C ASP A 24 0.46 -9.79 1.19
N PHE A 25 -0.11 -9.05 2.15
CA PHE A 25 0.46 -7.83 2.71
C PHE A 25 0.62 -7.96 4.23
N TYR A 26 1.67 -7.36 4.77
CA TYR A 26 1.77 -7.04 6.19
C TYR A 26 0.78 -5.94 6.59
N PRO A 27 0.51 -5.71 7.88
CA PRO A 27 -0.52 -4.77 8.33
C PRO A 27 -0.40 -3.34 7.79
N PHE A 28 0.82 -2.90 7.48
CA PHE A 28 1.11 -1.56 6.95
C PHE A 28 1.33 -1.53 5.43
N GLY A 29 0.87 -2.55 4.71
CA GLY A 29 0.89 -2.56 3.24
C GLY A 29 2.20 -2.98 2.60
N LEU A 30 3.21 -3.39 3.38
CA LEU A 30 4.42 -4.00 2.83
C LEU A 30 4.05 -5.34 2.17
N PRO A 31 4.38 -5.58 0.89
CA PRO A 31 4.15 -6.86 0.25
C PRO A 31 4.94 -7.98 0.94
N ALA A 32 4.28 -9.11 1.18
CA ALA A 32 4.86 -10.30 1.80
C ALA A 32 5.07 -11.39 0.74
N ALA A 33 4.05 -12.22 0.50
CA ALA A 33 4.07 -13.24 -0.53
C ALA A 33 3.26 -12.75 -1.73
N THR A 34 3.92 -12.54 -2.86
CA THR A 34 3.30 -12.06 -4.09
C THR A 34 3.66 -12.98 -5.25
N THR A 35 2.71 -13.24 -6.13
CA THR A 35 2.92 -14.01 -7.35
C THR A 35 2.12 -13.39 -8.48
N GLY A 36 2.69 -13.33 -9.69
CA GLY A 36 2.05 -12.70 -10.84
C GLY A 36 2.11 -11.17 -10.78
N LEU A 37 1.59 -10.51 -11.82
CA LEU A 37 1.53 -9.06 -11.90
C LEU A 37 0.19 -8.54 -11.37
N SER A 38 0.23 -7.45 -10.62
CA SER A 38 -0.94 -6.75 -10.10
C SER A 38 -0.87 -5.28 -10.49
N GLY A 39 -1.91 -4.74 -11.12
CA GLY A 39 -1.99 -3.32 -11.46
C GLY A 39 -2.37 -2.42 -10.28
N SER A 40 -2.72 -3.01 -9.14
CA SER A 40 -3.14 -2.31 -7.92
C SER A 40 -2.75 -3.14 -6.71
N TRP A 41 -2.47 -2.49 -5.59
CA TRP A 41 -1.80 -3.08 -4.43
C TRP A 41 -2.56 -2.70 -3.14
N PHE A 42 -1.85 -2.49 -2.02
CA PHE A 42 -2.48 -2.25 -0.73
C PHE A 42 -3.47 -1.08 -0.77
N SER A 43 -4.67 -1.32 -0.24
CA SER A 43 -5.80 -0.38 -0.25
C SER A 43 -6.19 0.16 -1.64
N GLY A 44 -5.81 -0.52 -2.71
CA GLY A 44 -6.12 -0.15 -4.07
C GLY A 44 -5.11 0.81 -4.73
N TYR A 45 -4.07 1.24 -4.01
CA TYR A 45 -3.09 2.19 -4.54
C TYR A 45 -2.03 1.52 -5.43
N GLU A 46 -1.37 2.34 -6.26
CA GLU A 46 -0.21 1.93 -7.04
C GLU A 46 1.04 1.87 -6.15
N LEU A 47 1.88 0.86 -6.39
CA LEU A 47 3.16 0.68 -5.72
C LEU A 47 4.26 1.07 -6.71
N GLU A 48 5.06 2.07 -6.34
CA GLU A 48 6.23 2.47 -7.10
C GLU A 48 7.44 1.70 -6.61
N HIS A 49 8.08 0.97 -7.51
CA HIS A 49 9.27 0.20 -7.22
C HIS A 49 10.53 1.05 -7.41
N GLN A 50 11.32 1.22 -6.35
CA GLN A 50 12.58 1.98 -6.38
C GLN A 50 13.77 1.13 -6.88
N ASP A 51 13.58 0.41 -7.98
CA ASP A 51 14.64 -0.25 -8.75
C ASP A 51 15.31 -1.48 -8.10
N THR A 52 14.74 -2.07 -7.04
CA THR A 52 15.18 -3.37 -6.48
C THR A 52 14.14 -4.47 -6.62
N ALA A 53 14.12 -5.11 -7.80
CA ALA A 53 13.10 -6.10 -8.21
C ALA A 53 12.92 -7.34 -7.31
N SER A 54 13.76 -7.56 -6.31
CA SER A 54 13.69 -8.72 -5.40
C SER A 54 13.29 -8.40 -3.96
N THR A 55 13.26 -7.13 -3.55
CA THR A 55 13.07 -6.78 -2.13
C THR A 55 12.18 -5.55 -2.01
N TYR A 56 11.02 -5.70 -1.37
CA TYR A 56 10.03 -4.62 -1.25
C TYR A 56 10.41 -3.53 -0.21
N THR A 57 11.70 -3.35 0.04
CA THR A 57 12.19 -2.57 1.19
C THR A 57 12.27 -1.07 0.94
N ASP A 58 12.19 -0.64 -0.30
CA ASP A 58 12.28 0.75 -0.75
C ASP A 58 11.01 1.22 -1.49
N ASP A 59 9.99 0.37 -1.62
CA ASP A 59 8.79 0.71 -2.38
C ASP A 59 7.90 1.74 -1.68
N LEU A 60 7.25 2.56 -2.49
CA LEU A 60 6.41 3.65 -2.01
C LEU A 60 5.03 3.60 -2.64
N TYR A 61 4.00 3.89 -1.85
CA TYR A 61 2.65 4.11 -2.37
C TYR A 61 2.41 5.60 -2.60
N PHE A 62 1.89 5.95 -3.77
CA PHE A 62 1.41 7.31 -4.02
C PHE A 62 -0.09 7.41 -3.71
N LEU A 63 -0.45 8.11 -2.63
CA LEU A 63 -1.84 8.29 -2.19
C LEU A 63 -2.46 9.59 -2.74
N HIS A 64 -2.04 10.00 -3.94
CA HIS A 64 -2.45 11.22 -4.66
C HIS A 64 -2.11 12.57 -4.02
N ALA A 65 -1.81 12.61 -2.72
CA ALA A 65 -1.38 13.83 -2.02
C ALA A 65 0.00 13.67 -1.36
N ARG A 66 0.33 12.46 -0.89
CA ARG A 66 1.56 12.16 -0.17
C ARG A 66 2.09 10.78 -0.53
N TRP A 67 3.40 10.62 -0.43
CA TRP A 67 4.06 9.33 -0.56
C TRP A 67 4.07 8.61 0.80
N TYR A 68 3.64 7.36 0.81
CA TYR A 68 3.60 6.50 1.99
C TYR A 68 4.66 5.40 1.87
N PHE A 69 5.45 5.22 2.94
CA PHE A 69 6.48 4.20 3.00
C PHE A 69 6.05 3.05 3.93
N PRO A 70 5.58 1.91 3.39
CA PRO A 70 5.05 0.80 4.16
C PRO A 70 6.09 0.16 5.10
N GLN A 71 7.38 0.19 4.73
CA GLN A 71 8.47 -0.42 5.52
C GLN A 71 8.62 0.19 6.92
N VAL A 72 8.30 1.48 7.06
CA VAL A 72 8.38 2.23 8.33
C VAL A 72 7.02 2.80 8.77
N ALA A 73 5.95 2.35 8.10
CA ALA A 73 4.55 2.64 8.39
C ALA A 73 4.23 4.14 8.55
N ARG A 74 4.71 4.98 7.63
CA ARG A 74 4.49 6.46 7.69
C ARG A 74 4.57 7.15 6.34
N PHE A 75 4.04 8.37 6.29
CA PHE A 75 4.26 9.27 5.15
C PHE A 75 5.69 9.84 5.12
N LEU A 76 6.17 10.18 3.92
CA LEU A 76 7.47 10.83 3.71
C LEU A 76 7.42 12.36 3.80
N SER A 77 6.22 12.93 3.78
CA SER A 77 5.98 14.36 3.97
C SER A 77 4.96 14.60 5.08
N PRO A 78 5.09 15.72 5.82
CA PRO A 78 4.11 16.08 6.82
C PRO A 78 2.75 16.37 6.15
N ASP A 79 1.66 16.08 6.84
CA ASP A 79 0.33 16.55 6.45
C ASP A 79 0.30 18.08 6.40
N LEU A 80 -0.31 18.62 5.33
CA LEU A 80 -0.52 20.06 5.16
C LEU A 80 -1.59 20.57 6.13
N VAL A 81 -2.50 19.70 6.57
CA VAL A 81 -3.45 19.98 7.62
C VAL A 81 -2.72 19.84 8.97
N ARG A 82 -2.66 20.94 9.73
CA ARG A 82 -2.02 20.93 11.05
C ARG A 82 -2.88 20.23 12.09
N GLY A 83 -2.25 19.83 13.18
CA GLY A 83 -2.92 19.20 14.31
C GLY A 83 -3.93 20.12 15.00
N ASP A 84 -5.01 19.50 15.47
CA ASP A 84 -6.09 20.10 16.24
C ASP A 84 -6.02 19.61 17.70
N VAL A 85 -6.13 20.54 18.65
CA VAL A 85 -6.16 20.25 20.09
C VAL A 85 -7.35 19.35 20.49
N PHE A 86 -8.46 19.40 19.74
CA PHE A 86 -9.60 18.52 19.96
C PHE A 86 -9.45 17.14 19.31
N SER A 87 -8.43 16.95 18.46
CA SER A 87 -8.08 15.67 17.86
C SER A 87 -6.59 15.37 18.07
N PRO A 88 -6.16 14.95 19.27
CA PRO A 88 -4.73 14.83 19.59
C PRO A 88 -3.94 13.88 18.66
N GLN A 89 -4.60 12.91 18.02
CA GLN A 89 -3.96 12.04 17.05
C GLN A 89 -3.47 12.79 15.79
N SER A 90 -4.12 13.90 15.44
CA SER A 90 -3.75 14.73 14.28
C SER A 90 -2.42 15.47 14.44
N PHE A 91 -1.82 15.50 15.64
CA PHE A 91 -0.50 16.10 15.84
C PHE A 91 0.63 15.26 15.22
N ASN A 92 0.41 13.97 14.94
CA ASN A 92 1.37 13.20 14.16
C ASN A 92 1.16 13.45 12.66
N LEU A 93 1.90 14.41 12.12
CA LEU A 93 1.80 14.78 10.71
C LEU A 93 2.30 13.70 9.73
N PHE A 94 2.87 12.61 10.22
CA PHE A 94 3.39 11.51 9.40
C PHE A 94 2.60 10.20 9.56
N ALA A 95 1.54 10.19 10.37
CA ALA A 95 0.63 9.06 10.53
C ALA A 95 -0.31 8.90 9.34
#